data_AF-A0AB33EDV3-F1
#
_entry.id   AF-A0AB33EDV3-F1
#
_cell.length_a   1.000
_cell.length_b   1.000
_cell.length_c   1.000
_cell.angle_alpha   90.00
_cell.angle_beta   90.00
_cell.angle_gamma   90.00
#
_symmetry.space_group_name_H-M   'P 1'
#
loop_
_entity.id
_entity.type
_entity.pdbx_description
1 polymer ?
#
loop_
_entity_poly.entity_id
_entity_poly.type
_entity_poly.pdbx_seq_one_letter_code
_entity_poly.pdbx_strand_id
1 'polypeptide(L)'
;MKKLSNDFSGALRTFAYFMASGTHYMLKNVEYLDVYGSEPSAIEMVFAIFANVIEMDSEGNVLNFTHAQKRATDYLRSYCDSSFKVTPPLEDWETELYGPPPLGR
;
A
#
# COMPACT_ATOMS: atom_id res chain seq x y z
N MET A 1 -15.46 -1.38 -21.72
CA MET A 1 -14.99 -1.78 -20.38
C MET A 1 -13.48 -1.58 -20.35
N LYS A 2 -12.96 -0.69 -19.50
CA LYS A 2 -11.51 -0.55 -19.33
C LYS A 2 -11.04 -1.60 -18.31
N LYS A 3 -9.92 -2.25 -18.58
CA LYS A 3 -9.22 -3.14 -17.64
C LYS A 3 -7.96 -2.44 -17.16
N LEU A 4 -7.48 -2.82 -15.99
CA LEU A 4 -6.15 -2.44 -15.53
C LEU A 4 -5.08 -3.06 -16.44
N SER A 5 -3.93 -2.41 -16.55
CA SER A 5 -2.80 -2.92 -17.32
C SER A 5 -2.22 -4.19 -16.67
N ASN A 6 -1.50 -4.98 -17.45
CA ASN A 6 -0.76 -6.13 -16.93
C ASN A 6 0.34 -5.71 -15.95
N ASP A 7 0.93 -4.52 -16.16
CA ASP A 7 2.01 -4.02 -15.34
C ASP A 7 1.50 -3.61 -13.94
N PHE A 8 0.40 -2.87 -13.87
CA PHE A 8 -0.27 -2.57 -12.60
C PHE A 8 -0.75 -3.85 -11.89
N SER A 9 -1.33 -4.80 -12.64
CA SER A 9 -1.72 -6.10 -12.10
C SER A 9 -0.52 -6.83 -11.47
N GLY A 10 0.63 -6.80 -12.14
CA GLY A 10 1.90 -7.31 -11.66
C GLY A 10 2.39 -6.61 -10.38
N ALA A 11 2.35 -5.29 -10.34
CA ALA A 11 2.72 -4.48 -9.18
C ALA A 11 1.85 -4.80 -7.97
N LEU A 12 0.52 -4.78 -8.13
CA LEU A 12 -0.44 -5.05 -7.07
C LEU A 12 -0.28 -6.46 -6.50
N ARG A 13 -0.24 -7.50 -7.35
CA ARG A 13 -0.09 -8.88 -6.85
C ARG A 13 1.22 -9.09 -6.11
N THR A 14 2.28 -8.42 -6.56
CA THR A 14 3.63 -8.60 -5.99
C THR A 14 3.70 -7.92 -4.64
N PHE A 15 3.19 -6.69 -4.53
CA PHE A 15 3.08 -6.00 -3.26
C PHE A 15 2.23 -6.80 -2.26
N ALA A 16 1.03 -7.22 -2.66
CA ALA A 16 0.14 -8.02 -1.81
C ALA A 16 0.80 -9.33 -1.34
N TYR A 17 1.51 -10.02 -2.24
CA TYR A 17 2.24 -11.24 -1.89
C TYR A 17 3.27 -11.00 -0.78
N PHE A 18 4.13 -9.98 -0.93
CA PHE A 18 5.19 -9.69 0.05
C PHE A 18 4.65 -9.18 1.39
N MET A 19 3.54 -8.44 1.36
CA MET A 19 2.87 -7.99 2.57
C MET A 19 2.22 -9.16 3.32
N ALA A 20 1.50 -10.03 2.62
CA ALA A 20 0.84 -11.19 3.25
C ALA A 20 1.83 -12.28 3.70
N SER A 21 3.00 -12.39 3.07
CA SER A 21 4.04 -13.35 3.46
C SER A 21 4.91 -12.88 4.63
N GLY A 22 4.85 -11.61 5.02
CA GLY A 22 5.77 -11.03 6.01
C GLY A 22 7.18 -10.79 5.48
N THR A 23 7.42 -10.96 4.17
CA THR A 23 8.78 -10.93 3.59
C THR A 23 9.12 -9.65 2.82
N HIS A 24 8.31 -8.61 2.94
CA HIS A 24 8.61 -7.30 2.34
C HIS A 24 9.91 -6.71 2.91
N TYR A 25 10.91 -6.50 2.06
CA TYR A 25 12.27 -6.10 2.48
C TYR A 25 12.33 -4.76 3.23
N MET A 26 11.43 -3.82 2.94
CA MET A 26 11.32 -2.54 3.65
C MET A 26 10.78 -2.67 5.08
N LEU A 27 10.14 -3.79 5.41
CA LEU A 27 9.59 -4.12 6.73
C LEU A 27 10.46 -5.14 7.47
N LYS A 28 11.73 -5.25 7.09
CA LYS A 28 12.66 -6.15 7.77
C LYS A 28 12.71 -5.82 9.27
N ASN A 29 12.50 -6.84 10.10
CA ASN A 29 12.44 -6.76 11.56
C ASN A 29 11.22 -5.98 12.11
N VAL A 30 10.17 -5.83 11.31
CA VAL A 30 8.88 -5.31 11.78
C VAL A 30 7.93 -6.50 11.93
N GLU A 31 7.47 -6.77 13.14
CA GLU A 31 6.50 -7.84 13.42
C GLU A 31 5.07 -7.29 13.19
N TYR A 32 4.58 -7.34 11.95
CA TYR A 32 3.28 -6.76 11.57
C TYR A 32 2.22 -7.79 11.14
N LEU A 33 2.58 -9.07 11.00
CA LEU A 33 1.64 -10.06 10.44
C LEU A 33 0.39 -10.25 11.30
N ASP A 34 0.50 -10.15 12.63
CA ASP A 34 -0.64 -10.25 13.54
C ASP A 34 -1.67 -9.13 13.32
N VAL A 35 -1.22 -7.97 12.82
CA VAL A 35 -2.05 -6.78 12.53
C VAL A 35 -3.14 -7.09 11.49
N TYR A 36 -2.89 -8.02 10.55
CA TYR A 36 -3.90 -8.43 9.56
C TYR A 36 -5.19 -8.96 10.18
N GLY A 37 -5.09 -9.65 11.31
CA GLY A 37 -6.24 -10.24 12.00
C GLY A 37 -6.75 -9.38 13.16
N SER A 38 -5.87 -8.67 13.86
CA SER A 38 -6.24 -7.89 15.05
C SER A 38 -6.74 -6.49 14.72
N GLU A 39 -6.15 -5.82 13.72
CA GLU A 39 -6.32 -4.39 13.47
C GLU A 39 -6.42 -4.12 11.95
N PRO A 40 -7.50 -4.58 11.29
CA PRO A 40 -7.62 -4.55 9.84
C PRO A 40 -7.58 -3.15 9.22
N SER A 41 -7.93 -2.11 9.98
CA SER A 41 -7.83 -0.70 9.55
C SER A 41 -6.40 -0.26 9.26
N ALA A 42 -5.40 -0.83 9.95
CA ALA A 42 -4.00 -0.55 9.65
C ALA A 42 -3.60 -1.12 8.29
N ILE A 43 -4.03 -2.34 7.98
CA ILE A 43 -3.78 -2.96 6.66
C ILE A 43 -4.57 -2.27 5.56
N GLU A 44 -5.81 -1.87 5.82
CA GLU A 44 -6.61 -1.05 4.89
C GLU A 44 -5.84 0.21 4.47
N MET A 45 -5.28 0.94 5.43
CA MET A 45 -4.49 2.16 5.17
C MET A 45 -3.23 1.88 4.34
N VAL A 46 -2.55 0.74 4.55
CA VAL A 46 -1.39 0.34 3.72
C VAL A 46 -1.79 0.23 2.25
N PHE A 47 -2.92 -0.42 1.96
CA PHE A 47 -3.39 -0.57 0.58
C PHE A 47 -3.94 0.74 0.02
N ALA A 48 -4.56 1.59 0.84
CA ALA A 48 -4.97 2.92 0.43
C ALA A 48 -3.77 3.77 0.00
N ILE A 49 -2.73 3.84 0.83
CA ILE A 49 -1.50 4.59 0.50
C ILE A 49 -0.84 4.03 -0.77
N PHE A 50 -0.70 2.71 -0.90
CA PHE A 50 -0.14 2.12 -2.11
C PHE A 50 -0.94 2.48 -3.37
N ALA A 51 -2.28 2.41 -3.30
CA ALA A 51 -3.16 2.72 -4.41
C ALA A 51 -3.21 4.23 -4.75
N ASN A 52 -3.12 5.09 -3.75
CA ASN A 52 -3.13 6.54 -3.92
C ASN A 52 -1.81 7.04 -4.54
N VAL A 53 -0.67 6.47 -4.10
CA VAL A 53 0.67 6.93 -4.50
C VAL A 53 1.14 6.34 -5.84
N ILE A 54 0.63 5.18 -6.26
CA ILE A 54 1.12 4.54 -7.48
C ILE A 54 0.76 5.34 -8.73
N GLU A 55 1.77 5.64 -9.54
CA GLU A 55 1.66 6.40 -10.78
C GLU A 55 1.82 5.49 -11.99
N MET A 56 1.08 5.80 -13.05
CA MET A 56 1.15 5.10 -14.33
C MET A 56 1.18 6.10 -15.48
N ASP A 57 1.82 5.71 -16.59
CA ASP A 57 1.70 6.44 -17.85
C ASP A 57 0.35 6.20 -18.56
N SER A 58 0.18 6.78 -19.74
CA SER A 58 -1.04 6.64 -20.54
C SER A 58 -1.31 5.22 -21.04
N GLU A 59 -0.30 4.36 -21.08
CA GLU A 59 -0.42 2.95 -21.47
C GLU A 59 -0.67 2.04 -20.26
N GLY A 60 -0.56 2.59 -19.05
CA GLY A 60 -0.72 1.88 -17.79
C GLY A 60 0.58 1.24 -17.28
N ASN A 61 1.74 1.62 -17.81
CA ASN A 61 3.02 1.17 -17.25
C ASN A 61 3.27 1.90 -15.93
N VAL A 62 3.67 1.17 -14.90
CA VAL A 62 3.90 1.69 -13.55
C VAL A 62 5.21 2.46 -13.50
N LEU A 63 5.17 3.69 -13.01
CA LEU A 63 6.32 4.61 -13.04
C LEU A 63 7.11 4.65 -11.73
N ASN A 64 6.45 4.40 -10.60
CA ASN A 64 7.01 4.68 -9.27
C ASN A 64 6.81 3.52 -8.26
N PHE A 65 6.77 2.27 -8.72
CA PHE A 65 6.43 1.09 -7.91
C PHE A 65 7.16 1.01 -6.56
N THR A 66 8.48 1.24 -6.55
CA THR A 66 9.29 1.22 -5.31
C THR A 66 8.92 2.37 -4.36
N HIS A 67 8.57 3.53 -4.89
CA HIS A 67 8.16 4.68 -4.09
C HIS A 67 6.81 4.41 -3.41
N ALA A 68 5.81 3.93 -4.16
CA ALA A 68 4.50 3.56 -3.60
C ALA A 68 4.61 2.51 -2.48
N GLN A 69 5.43 1.46 -2.68
CA GLN A 69 5.74 0.48 -1.63
C GLN A 69 6.36 1.14 -0.39
N LYS A 70 7.32 2.04 -0.59
CA LYS A 70 7.99 2.74 0.51
C LYS A 70 7.01 3.55 1.34
N ARG A 71 6.12 4.32 0.71
CA ARG A 71 5.13 5.13 1.45
C ARG A 71 4.20 4.26 2.28
N ALA A 72 3.67 3.19 1.68
CA ALA A 72 2.78 2.25 2.35
C ALA A 72 3.48 1.49 3.51
N THR A 73 4.73 1.08 3.32
CA THR A 73 5.49 0.36 4.35
C THR A 73 6.06 1.26 5.44
N ASP A 74 6.41 2.52 5.12
CA ASP A 74 6.78 3.52 6.12
C ASP A 74 5.61 3.78 7.08
N TYR A 75 4.38 3.88 6.57
CA TYR A 75 3.18 3.94 7.39
C TYR A 75 3.10 2.74 8.35
N LEU A 76 3.13 1.51 7.82
CA LEU A 76 2.98 0.31 8.64
C LEU A 76 4.09 0.19 9.68
N ARG A 77 5.32 0.55 9.30
CA ARG A 77 6.43 0.60 10.25
C ARG A 77 6.18 1.62 11.35
N SER A 78 5.71 2.83 11.03
CA SER A 78 5.37 3.83 12.06
C SER A 78 4.21 3.41 12.96
N TYR A 79 3.32 2.56 12.44
CA TYR A 79 2.22 1.95 13.20
C TYR A 79 2.77 0.96 14.24
N CYS A 80 3.68 0.07 13.83
CA CYS A 80 4.25 -0.95 14.70
C CYS A 80 5.39 -0.44 15.62
N ASP A 81 6.12 0.59 15.19
CA ASP A 81 7.26 1.17 15.91
C ASP A 81 7.04 2.67 16.11
N SER A 82 6.60 3.04 17.30
CA SER A 82 6.35 4.44 17.69
C SER A 82 7.57 5.37 17.60
N SER A 83 8.78 4.80 17.59
CA SER A 83 10.04 5.55 17.44
C SER A 83 10.34 5.90 15.98
N PHE A 84 9.76 5.16 15.02
CA PHE A 84 9.92 5.42 13.60
C PHE A 84 9.08 6.61 13.15
N LYS A 85 9.69 7.55 12.42
CA LYS A 85 9.02 8.73 11.86
C LYS A 85 9.12 8.71 10.34
N VAL A 86 7.95 8.71 9.69
CA VAL A 86 7.85 8.78 8.23
C VAL A 86 8.38 10.13 7.76
N THR A 87 9.40 10.10 6.89
CA THR A 87 10.04 11.31 6.35
C THR A 87 10.14 11.22 4.82
N PRO A 88 9.56 12.16 4.06
CA PRO A 88 8.68 13.24 4.53
C PRO A 88 7.39 12.68 5.18
N PRO A 89 6.69 13.45 6.04
CA PRO A 89 5.38 13.05 6.55
C PRO A 89 4.43 12.61 5.42
N LEU A 90 3.47 11.74 5.74
CA LEU A 90 2.42 11.38 4.78
C LEU A 90 1.54 12.60 4.52
N GLU A 91 1.27 12.88 3.27
CA GLU A 91 0.33 13.92 2.87
C GLU A 91 -1.10 13.41 3.00
N ASP A 92 -2.06 14.31 3.26
CA ASP A 92 -3.45 13.94 3.52
C ASP A 92 -4.04 13.07 2.38
N TRP A 93 -3.70 13.41 1.13
CA TRP A 93 -4.15 12.67 -0.05
C TRP A 93 -3.54 11.27 -0.17
N GLU A 94 -2.36 11.03 0.39
CA GLU A 94 -1.78 9.67 0.43
C GLU A 94 -2.62 8.77 1.33
N THR A 95 -3.21 9.33 2.40
CA THR A 95 -3.97 8.58 3.42
C THR A 95 -5.49 8.60 3.22
N GLU A 96 -5.99 9.21 2.15
CA GLU A 96 -7.43 9.30 1.89
C GLU A 96 -8.06 7.92 1.65
N LEU A 97 -9.17 7.63 2.32
CA LEU A 97 -9.94 6.40 2.16
C LEU A 97 -11.17 6.64 1.27
N TYR A 98 -11.03 6.35 -0.02
CA TYR A 98 -12.14 6.46 -0.98
C TYR A 98 -13.19 5.35 -0.74
N GLY A 99 -14.46 5.74 -0.75
CA GLY A 99 -15.57 4.81 -0.50
C GLY A 99 -15.70 3.68 -1.52
N PRO A 100 -16.31 2.55 -1.14
CA PRO A 100 -16.48 1.42 -2.04
C PRO A 100 -17.40 1.77 -3.22
N PRO A 101 -17.28 1.07 -4.37
CA PRO A 101 -18.19 1.22 -5.48
C PRO A 101 -19.66 0.98 -5.07
N PRO A 102 -20.64 1.59 -5.77
CA PRO A 102 -22.05 1.34 -5.50
C PRO A 102 -22.36 -0.15 -5.72
N LEU A 103 -23.11 -0.75 -4.79
CA LEU A 103 -23.40 -2.19 -4.78
C LEU A 103 -24.32 -2.68 -5.92
N GLY A 104 -24.74 -1.81 -6.84
CA GLY A 104 -25.60 -2.16 -7.98
C GLY A 104 -26.85 -2.91 -7.55
N ARG A 105 -27.93 -2.20 -7.18
CA ARG A 105 -29.23 -2.86 -7.02
C ARG A 105 -29.81 -3.25 -8.37
#